data_AF-A0A930HXH1-F1
#
_entry.id   AF-A0A930HXH1-F1
#
_cell.length_a   1.000
_cell.length_b   1.000
_cell.length_c   1.000
_cell.angle_alpha   90.00
_cell.angle_beta   90.00
_cell.angle_gamma   90.00
#
_symmetry.space_group_name_H-M   'P 1'
#
loop_
_entity.id
_entity.type
_entity.pdbx_description
1 polymer ?
#
loop_
_entity_poly.entity_id
_entity_poly.type
_entity_poly.pdbx_seq_one_letter_code
_entity_poly.pdbx_strand_id
1 'polypeptide(L)'
;MDYNKVYKKYYKISLWLIAALYLIGMLVVQCVMRSSYIHMLTISAVFSLLTASIYGGAWKAIAIQSPAVLGKFYLAASALRMLLAFLVILVYALVVKNRQEIISFAVIFMIFYLVLLAFDTIYFARLEKNNKIKN
;
A
#
# COMPACT_ATOMS: atom_id res chain seq x y z
N MET A 1 15.83 -10.47 -16.85
CA MET A 1 14.53 -9.82 -16.58
C MET A 1 14.71 -8.31 -16.72
N ASP A 2 13.86 -7.58 -17.45
CA ASP A 2 13.95 -6.11 -17.54
C ASP A 2 13.27 -5.48 -16.30
N TYR A 3 14.06 -5.26 -15.25
CA TYR A 3 13.59 -4.75 -13.95
C TYR A 3 12.88 -3.39 -14.08
N ASN A 4 13.25 -2.57 -15.06
CA ASN A 4 12.69 -1.24 -15.23
C ASN A 4 11.26 -1.29 -15.79
N LYS A 5 11.00 -2.21 -16.74
CA LYS A 5 9.63 -2.46 -17.24
C LYS A 5 8.71 -3.02 -16.15
N VAL A 6 9.23 -3.93 -15.31
CA VAL A 6 8.47 -4.53 -14.20
C VAL A 6 8.11 -3.50 -13.15
N TYR A 7 9.06 -2.64 -12.77
CA TYR A 7 8.84 -1.52 -11.85
C TYR A 7 7.81 -0.53 -12.41
N LYS A 8 7.95 -0.10 -13.67
CA LYS A 8 7.05 0.89 -14.28
C LYS A 8 5.61 0.35 -14.38
N LYS A 9 5.45 -0.94 -14.68
CA LYS A 9 4.13 -1.60 -14.74
C LYS A 9 3.52 -1.75 -13.34
N TYR A 10 4.32 -2.18 -12.35
CA TYR A 10 3.91 -2.25 -10.95
C TYR A 10 3.41 -0.90 -10.45
N TYR A 11 4.24 0.14 -10.57
CA TYR A 11 3.91 1.48 -10.09
C TYR A 11 2.65 2.03 -10.77
N LYS A 12 2.51 1.86 -12.08
CA LYS A 12 1.31 2.27 -12.81
C LYS A 12 0.05 1.59 -12.29
N ILE A 13 0.09 0.29 -12.02
CA ILE A 13 -1.06 -0.46 -11.51
C ILE A 13 -1.38 -0.07 -10.07
N SER A 14 -0.36 0.04 -9.20
CA SER A 14 -0.56 0.50 -7.82
C SER A 14 -1.19 1.89 -7.78
N LEU A 15 -0.77 2.80 -8.67
CA LEU A 15 -1.34 4.15 -8.78
C LEU A 15 -2.80 4.11 -9.22
N TRP A 16 -3.15 3.30 -10.23
CA TRP A 16 -4.53 3.09 -10.65
C TRP A 16 -5.40 2.51 -9.52
N LEU A 17 -4.85 1.59 -8.74
CA LEU A 17 -5.55 0.95 -7.62
C LEU A 17 -5.79 1.95 -6.48
N ILE A 18 -4.81 2.77 -6.14
CA ILE A 18 -4.96 3.87 -5.17
C ILE A 18 -6.00 4.89 -5.67
N ALA A 19 -5.94 5.27 -6.95
CA ALA A 19 -6.87 6.22 -7.53
C ALA A 19 -8.31 5.69 -7.53
N ALA A 20 -8.51 4.42 -7.90
CA ALA A 20 -9.82 3.76 -7.86
C ALA A 20 -10.36 3.73 -6.43
N LEU A 21 -9.53 3.34 -5.46
CA LEU A 21 -9.93 3.24 -4.06
C LEU A 21 -10.25 4.62 -3.46
N TYR A 22 -9.51 5.66 -3.85
CA TYR A 22 -9.78 7.04 -3.49
C TYR A 22 -11.09 7.56 -4.09
N LEU A 23 -11.38 7.26 -5.36
CA LEU A 23 -12.65 7.63 -6.00
C LEU A 23 -13.85 6.93 -5.35
N ILE A 24 -13.72 5.63 -5.05
CA ILE A 24 -14.75 4.88 -4.31
C ILE A 24 -14.95 5.49 -2.92
N GLY A 25 -13.86 5.78 -2.21
CA GLY A 25 -13.92 6.43 -0.91
C GLY A 25 -14.62 7.79 -0.98
N MET A 26 -14.31 8.62 -1.99
CA MET A 26 -14.99 9.90 -2.20
C MET A 26 -16.49 9.74 -2.46
N LEU A 27 -16.90 8.76 -3.26
CA LEU A 27 -18.33 8.47 -3.47
C LEU A 27 -19.03 8.10 -2.16
N VAL A 28 -18.39 7.28 -1.31
CA VAL A 28 -18.93 6.93 0.01
C VAL A 28 -19.05 8.16 0.90
N VAL A 29 -18.05 9.05 0.91
CA VAL A 29 -18.11 10.29 1.69
C VAL A 29 -19.26 11.19 1.22
N GLN A 30 -19.48 11.30 -0.09
CA GLN A 30 -20.60 12.05 -0.67
C GLN A 30 -21.95 11.46 -0.26
N CYS A 31 -22.11 10.13 -0.28
CA CYS A 31 -23.33 9.46 0.18
C CYS A 31 -23.61 9.67 1.68
N VAL A 32 -22.56 9.72 2.51
CA VAL A 32 -22.69 9.90 3.97
C VAL A 32 -22.81 11.39 4.36
N MET A 33 -22.65 12.31 3.40
CA MET A 33 -22.70 13.78 3.59
C MET A 33 -21.82 14.29 4.73
N ARG A 34 -20.67 13.65 4.97
CA ARG A 34 -19.81 13.97 6.11
C ARG A 34 -18.41 14.35 5.65
N SER A 35 -18.21 15.63 5.37
CA SER A 35 -16.96 16.20 4.84
C SER A 35 -15.72 15.92 5.70
N SER A 36 -15.90 15.60 6.99
CA SER A 36 -14.81 15.13 7.87
C SER A 36 -14.13 13.86 7.35
N TYR A 37 -14.80 12.99 6.60
CA TYR A 37 -14.17 11.75 6.11
C TYR A 37 -13.16 11.96 4.98
N ILE A 38 -13.17 13.14 4.34
CA ILE A 38 -12.24 13.46 3.24
C ILE A 38 -10.80 13.51 3.75
N HIS A 39 -10.54 14.13 4.92
CA HIS A 39 -9.18 14.23 5.44
C HIS A 39 -8.58 12.85 5.78
N MET A 40 -9.40 11.96 6.34
CA MET A 40 -9.04 10.57 6.65
C MET A 40 -8.65 9.81 5.37
N LEU A 41 -9.44 10.00 4.31
CA LEU A 41 -9.22 9.37 3.02
C LEU A 41 -7.94 9.88 2.34
N THR A 42 -7.70 11.20 2.39
CA THR A 42 -6.49 11.81 1.83
C THR A 42 -5.22 11.30 2.52
N ILE A 43 -5.21 11.23 3.85
CA ILE A 43 -4.06 10.69 4.61
C ILE A 43 -3.80 9.23 4.21
N SER A 44 -4.86 8.42 4.10
CA SER A 44 -4.75 7.01 3.70
C SER A 44 -4.20 6.83 2.28
N ALA A 45 -4.65 7.67 1.34
CA ALA A 45 -4.19 7.64 -0.04
C ALA A 45 -2.73 8.10 -0.18
N VAL A 46 -2.33 9.17 0.52
CA VAL A 46 -0.95 9.65 0.53
C VAL A 46 -0.01 8.61 1.14
N PHE A 47 -0.37 8.03 2.28
CA PHE A 47 0.40 6.95 2.89
C PHE A 47 0.56 5.75 1.96
N SER A 48 -0.53 5.37 1.29
CA SER A 48 -0.55 4.28 0.31
C SER A 48 0.36 4.55 -0.89
N LEU A 49 0.37 5.78 -1.38
CA LEU A 49 1.21 6.20 -2.50
C LEU A 49 2.69 6.22 -2.12
N LEU A 50 3.02 6.74 -0.94
CA LEU A 50 4.39 6.76 -0.41
C LEU A 50 4.90 5.33 -0.20
N THR A 51 4.11 4.47 0.45
CA THR A 51 4.48 3.07 0.67
C THR A 51 4.64 2.32 -0.64
N ALA A 52 3.76 2.48 -1.62
CA ALA A 52 3.89 1.85 -2.94
C ALA A 52 5.16 2.32 -3.70
N SER A 53 5.48 3.62 -3.62
CA SER A 53 6.69 4.19 -4.23
C SER A 53 7.96 3.62 -3.61
N ILE A 54 8.04 3.65 -2.27
CA ILE A 54 9.18 3.15 -1.50
C ILE A 54 9.34 1.64 -1.73
N TYR A 55 8.25 0.88 -1.70
CA TYR A 55 8.28 -0.56 -1.89
C TYR A 55 8.77 -0.94 -3.29
N GLY A 56 8.23 -0.29 -4.33
CA GLY A 56 8.69 -0.51 -5.71
C GLY A 56 10.15 -0.12 -5.91
N GLY A 57 10.59 1.00 -5.32
CA GLY A 57 11.97 1.48 -5.38
C GLY A 57 12.95 0.54 -4.67
N ALA A 58 12.62 0.13 -3.44
CA ALA A 58 13.41 -0.81 -2.65
C ALA A 58 13.48 -2.19 -3.32
N TRP A 59 12.36 -2.67 -3.89
CA TRP A 59 12.37 -3.90 -4.68
C TRP A 59 13.31 -3.80 -5.88
N LYS A 60 13.26 -2.71 -6.64
CA LYS A 60 14.14 -2.49 -7.80
C LYS A 60 15.62 -2.48 -7.37
N ALA A 61 15.96 -1.77 -6.30
CA ALA A 61 17.33 -1.69 -5.79
C ALA A 61 17.87 -3.08 -5.39
N ILE A 62 17.07 -3.88 -4.68
CA ILE A 62 17.47 -5.19 -4.17
C ILE A 62 17.49 -6.23 -5.29
N ALA A 63 16.55 -6.17 -6.24
CA ALA A 63 16.55 -7.04 -7.42
C ALA A 63 17.78 -6.82 -8.31
N ILE A 64 18.33 -5.59 -8.35
CA ILE A 64 19.57 -5.27 -9.07
C ILE A 64 20.81 -5.74 -8.29
N GLN A 65 20.87 -5.53 -6.96
CA GLN A 65 22.06 -5.86 -6.17
C GLN A 65 22.18 -7.35 -5.82
N SER A 66 21.10 -8.02 -5.40
CA SER A 66 21.15 -9.39 -4.90
C SER A 66 19.77 -10.07 -4.93
N PRO A 67 19.41 -10.78 -6.02
CA PRO A 67 18.13 -11.48 -6.11
C PRO A 67 18.01 -12.64 -5.10
N ALA A 68 19.11 -13.12 -4.52
CA ALA A 68 19.10 -14.16 -3.48
C ALA A 68 18.46 -13.70 -2.15
N VAL A 69 18.39 -12.39 -1.88
CA VAL A 69 17.82 -11.84 -0.63
C VAL A 69 16.39 -11.30 -0.81
N LEU A 70 15.79 -11.43 -2.01
CA LEU A 70 14.44 -10.93 -2.31
C LEU A 70 13.39 -11.47 -1.32
N GLY A 71 13.48 -12.77 -0.97
CA GLY A 71 12.57 -13.40 -0.02
C GLY A 71 12.63 -12.79 1.39
N LYS A 72 13.84 -12.50 1.90
CA LYS A 72 14.03 -11.82 3.20
C LYS A 72 13.56 -10.38 3.14
N PHE A 73 13.77 -9.71 2.00
CA PHE A 73 13.27 -8.35 1.78
C PHE A 73 11.74 -8.29 1.84
N TYR A 74 11.02 -9.22 1.20
CA TYR A 74 9.56 -9.21 1.26
C TYR A 74 9.02 -9.34 2.67
N LEU A 75 9.61 -10.23 3.49
CA LEU A 75 9.25 -10.37 4.89
C LEU A 75 9.57 -9.09 5.70
N ALA A 76 10.79 -8.55 5.56
CA ALA A 76 11.20 -7.35 6.28
C ALA A 76 10.39 -6.11 5.87
N ALA A 77 10.14 -5.94 4.57
CA ALA A 77 9.35 -4.84 4.04
C ALA A 77 7.87 -4.95 4.45
N SER A 78 7.30 -6.16 4.45
CA SER A 78 5.93 -6.39 4.95
C SER A 78 5.82 -6.08 6.44
N ALA A 79 6.76 -6.57 7.25
CA ALA A 79 6.80 -6.31 8.70
C ALA A 79 6.97 -4.81 9.02
N LEU A 80 7.91 -4.14 8.34
CA LEU A 80 8.13 -2.70 8.52
C LEU A 80 6.90 -1.91 8.10
N ARG A 81 6.26 -2.27 6.98
CA ARG A 81 5.02 -1.63 6.52
C ARG A 81 3.88 -1.82 7.50
N MET A 82 3.74 -3.01 8.10
CA MET A 82 2.74 -3.29 9.13
C MET A 82 2.99 -2.45 10.39
N LEU A 83 4.25 -2.34 10.83
CA LEU A 83 4.62 -1.48 11.95
C LEU A 83 4.32 0.00 11.66
N LEU A 84 4.64 0.48 10.46
CA LEU A 84 4.33 1.84 10.02
C LEU A 84 2.82 2.10 9.99
N ALA A 85 2.05 1.14 9.46
CA ALA A 85 0.59 1.21 9.43
C ALA A 85 0.01 1.30 10.85
N PHE A 86 0.50 0.48 11.77
CA PHE A 86 0.10 0.54 13.17
C PHE A 86 0.46 1.88 13.83
N LEU A 87 1.65 2.40 13.57
CA LEU A 87 2.11 3.69 14.08
C LEU A 87 1.23 4.84 13.59
N VAL A 88 0.81 4.84 12.32
CA VAL A 88 -0.11 5.86 11.78
C VAL A 88 -1.47 5.83 12.48
N ILE A 89 -2.04 4.64 12.70
CA ILE A 89 -3.30 4.49 13.43
C ILE A 89 -3.14 4.97 14.88
N LEU A 90 -2.03 4.62 15.53
CA LEU A 90 -1.74 5.00 16.90
C LEU A 90 -1.59 6.53 17.04
N VAL A 91 -0.85 7.17 16.15
CA VAL A 91 -0.72 8.64 16.12
C VAL A 91 -2.09 9.29 15.89
N TYR A 92 -2.89 8.78 14.96
CA TYR A 92 -4.25 9.30 14.74
C TYR A 92 -5.13 9.16 15.99
N ALA A 93 -5.05 8.02 16.68
CA ALA A 93 -5.78 7.77 17.93
C ALA A 93 -5.33 8.64 19.11
N LEU A 94 -4.06 9.08 19.14
CA LEU A 94 -3.57 10.04 20.13
C LEU A 94 -4.05 11.47 19.85
N VAL A 95 -4.17 11.84 18.57
CA VAL A 95 -4.61 13.18 18.16
C VAL A 95 -6.13 13.33 18.28
N VAL A 96 -6.89 12.33 17.83
CA VAL A 96 -8.35 12.35 17.81
C VAL A 96 -8.90 11.60 19.01
N LYS A 97 -9.54 12.30 19.95
CA LYS A 97 -10.12 11.67 21.15
C LYS A 97 -11.47 10.98 20.91
N ASN A 98 -12.08 11.18 19.74
CA ASN A 98 -13.38 10.62 19.42
C ASN A 98 -13.26 9.17 18.91
N ARG A 99 -13.70 8.21 19.73
CA ARG A 99 -13.58 6.76 19.42
C ARG A 99 -14.19 6.38 18.07
N GLN A 100 -15.31 7.00 17.71
CA GLN A 100 -16.00 6.67 16.46
C GLN A 100 -15.21 7.13 15.23
N GLU A 101 -14.51 8.26 15.30
CA GLU A 101 -13.65 8.76 14.21
C GLU A 101 -12.38 7.94 14.08
N ILE A 102 -11.79 7.48 15.19
CA ILE A 102 -10.64 6.57 15.18
C ILE A 102 -10.99 5.26 14.50
N ILE A 103 -12.14 4.65 14.86
CA ILE A 103 -12.59 3.38 14.27
C ILE A 103 -12.86 3.57 12.77
N SER A 104 -13.56 4.64 12.39
CA SER A 104 -13.80 4.97 10.98
C SER A 104 -12.51 5.14 10.19
N PHE A 105 -11.53 5.88 10.71
CA PHE A 105 -10.22 6.04 10.10
C PHE A 105 -9.50 4.69 9.96
N ALA A 106 -9.46 3.89 11.04
CA ALA A 106 -8.80 2.59 11.04
C ALA A 106 -9.41 1.65 10.00
N VAL A 107 -10.74 1.61 9.85
CA VAL A 107 -11.42 0.78 8.84
C VAL A 107 -11.05 1.23 7.43
N ILE A 108 -11.13 2.53 7.13
CA ILE A 108 -10.78 3.08 5.80
C ILE A 108 -9.32 2.78 5.49
N PHE A 109 -8.42 3.06 6.43
CA PHE A 109 -6.99 2.83 6.29
C PHE A 109 -6.68 1.34 6.09
N MET A 110 -7.37 0.45 6.81
CA MET A 110 -7.21 -0.99 6.69
C MET A 110 -7.67 -1.51 5.33
N ILE A 111 -8.73 -0.96 4.74
CA ILE A 111 -9.15 -1.30 3.37
C ILE A 111 -8.03 -0.93 2.38
N PHE A 112 -7.51 0.29 2.44
CA PHE A 112 -6.37 0.71 1.60
C PHE A 112 -5.16 -0.22 1.77
N TYR A 113 -4.81 -0.52 3.01
CA TYR A 113 -3.71 -1.39 3.34
C TYR A 113 -3.88 -2.81 2.77
N LEU A 114 -5.03 -3.46 3.00
CA LEU A 114 -5.25 -4.85 2.60
C LEU A 114 -5.29 -5.01 1.08
N VAL A 115 -5.94 -4.09 0.35
CA VAL A 115 -6.02 -4.18 -1.11
C VAL A 115 -4.63 -4.03 -1.73
N LEU A 116 -3.83 -3.07 -1.25
CA LEU A 116 -2.45 -2.88 -1.73
C LEU A 116 -1.55 -4.05 -1.34
N LEU A 117 -1.68 -4.56 -0.10
CA LEU A 117 -0.90 -5.72 0.36
C LEU A 117 -1.22 -6.96 -0.49
N ALA A 118 -2.50 -7.24 -0.74
CA ALA A 118 -2.92 -8.35 -1.60
C ALA A 118 -2.37 -8.17 -3.02
N PHE A 119 -2.47 -6.96 -3.58
CA PHE A 119 -1.92 -6.66 -4.90
C PHE A 119 -0.40 -6.93 -4.96
N ASP A 120 0.35 -6.41 -3.99
CA ASP A 120 1.81 -6.59 -3.91
C ASP A 120 2.16 -8.08 -3.84
N THR A 121 1.53 -8.80 -2.92
CA THR A 121 1.79 -10.22 -2.70
C THR A 121 1.51 -11.04 -3.95
N ILE A 122 0.37 -10.81 -4.62
CA ILE A 122 -0.03 -11.51 -5.84
C ILE A 122 0.91 -11.16 -6.99
N TYR A 123 1.24 -9.87 -7.16
CA TYR A 123 2.09 -9.42 -8.26
C TYR A 123 3.49 -10.03 -8.14
N PHE A 124 4.11 -9.97 -6.96
CA PHE A 124 5.44 -10.53 -6.74
C PHE A 124 5.46 -12.06 -6.77
N ALA A 125 4.45 -12.73 -6.21
CA ALA A 125 4.32 -14.19 -6.32
C ALA A 125 4.22 -14.65 -7.78
N ARG A 126 3.44 -13.94 -8.62
CA ARG A 126 3.36 -14.22 -10.06
C ARG A 126 4.67 -13.94 -10.79
N LEU A 127 5.37 -12.86 -10.45
CA LEU A 127 6.67 -12.53 -11.04
C LEU A 127 7.72 -13.59 -10.75
N GLU A 128 7.81 -14.05 -9.49
CA GLU A 128 8.78 -15.06 -9.09
C GLU A 128 8.48 -16.42 -9.73
N LYS A 129 7.20 -16.81 -9.79
CA LYS A 129 6.76 -18.03 -10.49
C LYS A 129 7.14 -17.99 -11.98
N ASN A 130 6.87 -16.87 -12.67
CA ASN A 130 7.20 -16.73 -14.09
C ASN A 130 8.71 -16.68 -14.35
N ASN A 131 9.52 -16.17 -13.42
CA ASN A 131 10.98 -16.22 -13.53
C ASN A 131 11.53 -17.64 -13.30
N LYS A 132 11.00 -18.39 -12.32
CA LYS A 132 11.42 -19.77 -12.05
C LYS A 132 11.09 -20.75 -13.20
N ILE A 133 10.05 -20.48 -13.99
CA ILE A 133 9.68 -21.28 -15.16
C ILE A 133 10.58 -20.99 -16.37
N LYS A 134 11.31 -19.87 -16.38
CA LYS A 134 12.18 -19.43 -17.49
C LYS A 134 13.67 -19.75 -17.31
N ASN A 135 14.05 -20.28 -16.15
CA ASN A 135 15.37 -20.85 -15.88
C ASN A 135 15.27 -22.37 -15.84
#